data_AF-A0A480A2W2-F1
#
_entry.id   AF-A0A480A2W2-F1
#
_cell.length_a   1.000
_cell.length_b   1.000
_cell.length_c   1.000
_cell.angle_alpha   90.00
_cell.angle_beta   90.00
_cell.angle_gamma   90.00
#
_symmetry.space_group_name_H-M   'P 1'
#
loop_
_entity.id
_entity.type
_entity.pdbx_description
1 polymer ?
#
loop_
_entity_poly.entity_id
_entity_poly.type
_entity_poly.pdbx_seq_one_letter_code
_entity_poly.pdbx_strand_id
1 'polypeptide(L)'
;MTNSSTIRQEILKQISFIPDEQLSYVLEFLQKMNIADQQTHDNDEDVDDELLDMSASALQDYLTGKDKGISSQELKRQLLGEDFA
;
A
#
# COMPACT_ATOMS: atom_id res chain seq x y z
N MET A 1 -10.56 32.07 4.23
CA MET A 1 -9.49 31.61 5.15
C MET A 1 -10.18 31.10 6.40
N THR A 2 -10.32 29.79 6.54
CA THR A 2 -10.87 29.18 7.75
C THR A 2 -9.85 29.39 8.88
N ASN A 3 -10.26 30.14 9.90
CA ASN A 3 -9.39 30.49 11.02
C ASN A 3 -8.99 29.22 11.77
N SER A 4 -7.76 28.75 11.56
CA SER A 4 -7.18 27.56 12.23
C SER A 4 -7.38 27.61 13.76
N SER A 5 -7.37 28.80 14.34
CA SER A 5 -7.70 29.05 15.75
C SER A 5 -9.12 28.62 16.13
N THR A 6 -10.12 28.93 15.31
CA THR A 6 -11.52 28.56 15.56
C THR A 6 -11.72 27.05 15.47
N ILE A 7 -11.11 26.41 14.47
CA ILE A 7 -11.16 24.95 14.31
C ILE A 7 -10.51 24.26 15.50
N ARG A 8 -9.33 24.75 15.95
CA ARG A 8 -8.64 24.20 17.12
C ARG A 8 -9.47 24.30 18.39
N GLN A 9 -10.13 25.43 18.62
CA GLN A 9 -10.99 25.60 19.80
C GLN A 9 -12.21 24.69 19.77
N GLU A 10 -12.82 24.51 18.60
CA GLU A 10 -13.98 23.62 18.46
C GLU A 10 -13.59 22.15 18.72
N ILE A 11 -12.42 21.72 18.22
CA ILE A 11 -11.89 20.37 18.48
C ILE A 11 -11.60 20.18 19.98
N LEU A 12 -10.95 21.14 20.64
CA LEU A 12 -10.67 21.05 22.08
C LEU A 12 -11.95 20.97 22.91
N LYS A 13 -12.99 21.70 22.49
CA LYS A 13 -14.30 21.65 23.13
C LYS A 13 -14.95 20.27 22.97
N GLN A 14 -14.88 19.67 21.78
CA GLN A 14 -15.39 18.32 21.55
C GLN A 14 -14.64 17.26 22.36
N ILE A 15 -13.32 17.37 22.47
CA ILE A 15 -12.49 16.48 23.30
C ILE A 15 -12.87 16.59 24.77
N SER A 16 -13.20 17.80 25.27
CA SER A 16 -13.61 18.01 26.66
C SER A 16 -14.94 17.35 27.06
N PHE A 17 -15.76 16.95 26.08
CA PHE A 17 -17.00 16.21 26.32
C PHE A 17 -16.81 14.69 26.38
N ILE A 18 -15.60 14.20 26.08
CA ILE A 18 -15.30 12.76 26.15
C ILE A 18 -15.05 12.40 27.62
N PRO A 19 -15.73 11.38 28.17
CA PRO A 19 -15.45 10.88 29.51
C PRO A 19 -13.98 10.44 29.63
N ASP A 20 -13.32 10.73 30.74
CA ASP A 20 -11.89 10.45 30.95
C ASP A 20 -11.51 8.98 30.69
N GLU A 21 -12.42 8.06 31.02
CA GLU A 21 -12.29 6.62 30.79
C GLU A 21 -12.17 6.25 29.30
N GLN A 22 -12.78 7.06 28.43
CA GLN A 22 -12.79 6.87 26.97
C GLN A 22 -11.76 7.77 26.28
N LEU A 23 -11.36 8.88 26.91
CA LEU A 23 -10.39 9.82 26.37
C LEU A 23 -9.04 9.16 26.13
N SER A 24 -8.59 8.31 27.06
CA SER A 24 -7.35 7.55 26.92
C SER A 24 -7.34 6.67 25.66
N TYR A 25 -8.44 5.95 25.39
CA TYR A 25 -8.59 5.09 24.22
C TYR A 25 -8.60 5.90 22.91
N VAL A 26 -9.31 7.03 22.89
CA VAL A 26 -9.37 7.92 21.72
C VAL A 26 -8.00 8.53 21.43
N LEU A 27 -7.27 8.98 22.46
CA LEU A 27 -5.93 9.53 22.29
C LEU A 27 -4.92 8.49 21.81
N GLU A 28 -4.99 7.26 22.33
CA GLU A 28 -4.15 6.15 21.87
C GLU A 28 -4.44 5.77 20.42
N PHE A 29 -5.72 5.75 20.04
CA PHE A 29 -6.15 5.49 18.66
C PHE A 29 -5.62 6.55 17.69
N LEU A 30 -5.75 7.84 18.03
CA LEU A 30 -5.23 8.95 17.24
C LEU A 30 -3.70 8.89 17.12
N GLN A 31 -2.99 8.51 18.19
CA GLN A 31 -1.55 8.35 18.17
C GLN A 31 -1.11 7.23 17.20
N LYS A 32 -1.78 6.07 17.24
CA LYS A 32 -1.48 4.95 16.33
C LYS A 32 -1.73 5.32 14.86
N MET A 33 -2.82 6.03 14.59
CA MET A 33 -3.14 6.47 13.22
C MET A 33 -2.12 7.49 12.69
N ASN A 34 -1.68 8.43 13.51
CA ASN A 34 -0.68 9.43 13.10
C ASN A 34 0.71 8.80 12.88
N ILE A 35 1.07 7.76 13.65
CA ILE A 35 2.30 6.99 13.43
C ILE A 35 2.20 6.17 12.13
N ALA A 36 1.04 5.55 11.88
CA ALA A 36 0.82 4.79 10.65
C ALA A 36 0.94 5.66 9.39
N ASP A 37 0.38 6.88 9.40
CA ASP A 37 0.51 7.84 8.29
C ASP A 37 1.98 8.27 8.06
N GLN A 38 2.78 8.39 9.12
CA GLN A 38 4.22 8.69 9.00
C GLN A 38 5.01 7.50 8.43
N GLN A 39 4.64 6.27 8.81
CA GLN A 39 5.30 5.06 8.29
C GLN A 39 4.92 4.73 6.85
N THR A 40 3.74 5.14 6.39
CA THR A 40 3.35 4.99 4.97
C THR A 40 4.08 5.97 4.07
N HIS A 41 4.46 7.16 4.56
CA HIS A 41 5.23 8.10 3.74
C HIS A 41 6.66 7.63 3.45
N ASP A 42 7.25 6.82 4.35
CA ASP A 42 8.60 6.27 4.21
C ASP A 42 8.64 4.85 3.58
N ASN A 43 7.49 4.19 3.40
CA ASN A 43 7.39 2.84 2.78
C ASN A 43 6.70 2.83 1.41
N ASP A 44 6.40 3.98 0.83
CA ASP A 44 6.23 4.05 -0.62
C ASP A 44 7.64 3.84 -1.21
N GLU A 45 8.09 2.58 -1.29
CA GLU A 45 9.17 2.22 -2.20
C GLU A 45 8.70 2.69 -3.58
N ASP A 46 9.38 3.70 -4.12
CA ASP A 46 9.19 4.15 -5.50
C ASP A 46 9.29 2.92 -6.39
N VAL A 47 8.13 2.40 -6.81
CA VAL A 47 8.08 1.27 -7.74
C VAL A 47 8.63 1.83 -9.04
N ASP A 48 9.76 1.31 -9.48
CA ASP A 48 10.43 1.73 -10.70
C ASP A 48 9.43 1.77 -11.86
N ASP A 49 9.36 2.90 -12.57
CA ASP A 49 8.50 3.09 -13.73
C ASP A 49 8.70 1.97 -14.76
N GLU A 50 9.91 1.42 -14.87
CA GLU A 50 10.22 0.28 -15.73
C GLU A 50 9.46 -1.00 -15.30
N LEU A 51 9.35 -1.27 -13.99
CA LEU A 51 8.60 -2.41 -13.46
C LEU A 51 7.09 -2.27 -13.71
N LEU A 52 6.57 -1.05 -13.62
CA LEU A 52 5.17 -0.78 -13.92
C LEU A 52 4.87 -1.00 -15.41
N ASP A 53 5.72 -0.52 -16.31
CA ASP A 53 5.58 -0.71 -17.76
C ASP A 53 5.69 -2.19 -18.17
N MET A 54 6.61 -2.93 -17.55
CA MET A 54 6.73 -4.38 -17.74
C MET A 54 5.47 -5.12 -17.29
N SER A 55 4.92 -4.75 -16.13
CA SER A 55 3.70 -5.37 -15.59
C SER A 55 2.47 -5.07 -16.46
N ALA A 56 2.34 -3.84 -16.97
CA ALA A 56 1.26 -3.44 -17.86
C ALA A 56 1.30 -4.21 -19.18
N SER A 57 2.51 -4.38 -19.73
CA SER A 57 2.73 -5.14 -20.97
C SER A 57 2.38 -6.62 -20.78
N ALA A 58 2.82 -7.23 -19.68
CA ALA A 58 2.50 -8.62 -19.36
C ALA A 58 0.99 -8.86 -19.19
N LEU A 59 0.29 -7.93 -18.52
CA LEU A 59 -1.16 -8.00 -18.37
C LEU A 59 -1.88 -7.90 -19.73
N GLN A 60 -1.44 -7.00 -20.60
CA GLN A 60 -1.99 -6.85 -21.94
C GLN A 60 -1.79 -8.11 -22.80
N ASP A 61 -0.63 -8.74 -22.70
CA ASP A 61 -0.34 -9.99 -23.41
C ASP A 61 -1.20 -11.16 -22.90
N TYR A 62 -1.45 -11.24 -21.59
CA TYR A 62 -2.41 -12.18 -21.01
C TYR A 62 -3.83 -11.95 -21.52
N LEU A 63 -4.34 -10.72 -21.45
CA LEU A 63 -5.70 -10.38 -21.88
C LEU A 63 -5.91 -10.60 -23.38
N THR A 64 -4.86 -10.42 -24.18
CA THR A 64 -4.92 -10.64 -25.63
C THR A 64 -4.64 -12.09 -26.04
N GLY A 65 -4.38 -12.99 -25.08
CA GLY A 65 -4.05 -14.40 -25.34
C GLY A 65 -2.73 -14.59 -26.08
N LYS A 66 -1.88 -13.56 -26.11
CA LYS A 66 -0.50 -13.64 -26.59
C LYS A 66 0.38 -14.36 -25.58
N ASP A 67 0.11 -14.17 -24.29
CA ASP A 67 0.70 -14.99 -23.24
C ASP A 67 0.05 -16.38 -23.27
N LYS A 68 0.73 -17.31 -23.93
CA LYS A 68 0.32 -18.71 -24.02
C LYS A 68 0.78 -19.52 -22.79
N GLY A 69 1.36 -18.85 -21.80
CA GLY A 69 2.10 -19.48 -20.72
C GLY A 69 3.29 -20.28 -21.26
N ILE A 70 3.97 -20.94 -20.34
CA ILE A 70 5.08 -21.84 -20.64
C ILE A 70 4.68 -23.23 -20.13
N SER A 71 4.87 -24.26 -20.96
CA SER A 71 4.56 -25.62 -20.55
C SER A 71 5.49 -26.06 -19.42
N SER A 72 5.03 -26.94 -18.54
CA SER A 72 5.88 -27.46 -17.45
C SER A 72 7.15 -28.15 -17.97
N GLN A 73 7.11 -28.75 -19.17
CA GLN A 73 8.29 -29.34 -19.82
C GLN A 73 9.26 -28.26 -20.33
N GLU A 74 8.74 -27.19 -20.91
CA GLU A 74 9.52 -26.03 -21.38
C GLU A 74 10.21 -25.34 -20.19
N LEU A 75 9.49 -25.17 -19.07
CA LEU A 75 10.03 -24.59 -17.84
C LEU A 75 11.16 -25.44 -17.26
N LYS A 76 10.96 -26.76 -17.21
CA LYS A 76 11.99 -27.70 -16.76
C LYS A 76 13.23 -27.63 -17.65
N ARG A 77 13.07 -27.55 -18.98
CA ARG A 77 14.19 -27.42 -19.92
C ARG A 77 14.97 -26.12 -19.72
N GLN A 78 14.29 -25.00 -19.48
CA GLN A 78 14.95 -23.71 -19.24
C GLN A 78 15.67 -23.65 -17.88
N LEU A 79 15.12 -24.27 -16.84
CA LEU A 79 15.70 -24.25 -15.49
C LEU A 79 16.83 -25.27 -15.29
N LEU A 80 16.71 -26.44 -15.92
CA LEU A 80 17.60 -27.58 -15.67
C LEU A 80 18.51 -27.90 -16.88
N GLY A 81 18.26 -27.31 -18.05
CA GLY A 81 18.99 -27.60 -19.30
C GLY A 81 18.47 -28.83 -20.04
N GLU A 82 19.01 -29.07 -21.25
CA GLU A 82 18.60 -30.19 -22.12
C GLU A 82 19.07 -31.57 -21.62
N ASP A 83 19.98 -31.61 -20.64
CA ASP A 83 20.61 -32.84 -20.13
C ASP A 83 19.81 -33.55 -19.02
N PHE A 84 18.67 -33.00 -18.59
CA PHE A 84 17.77 -33.65 -17.63
C PHE A 84 16.72 -34.50 -18.35
N ALA A 85 17.19 -35.59 -18.98
CA ALA A 85 16.36 -36.67 -19.52
C ALA A 85 16.33 -37.87 -18.58
#